data_AF-T1GHG5-F1
#
_entry.id   AF-T1GHG5-F1
#
_cell.length_a   1.000
_cell.length_b   1.000
_cell.length_c   1.000
_cell.angle_alpha   90.00
_cell.angle_beta   90.00
_cell.angle_gamma   90.00
#
_symmetry.space_group_name_H-M   'P 1'
#
loop_
_entity.id
_entity.type
_entity.pdbx_description
1 polymer ?
#
loop_
_entity_poly.entity_id
_entity_poly.type
_entity_poly.pdbx_seq_one_letter_code
_entity_poly.pdbx_strand_id
1 'polypeptide(L)'
;MTSTEATYRIEERKPANGVIVPMVDVYVSQENIPFNRDWSNRKCTMTAFFPSHIERTLNFKGRPDDVWVVTVPKCGTTWMQETAWLIYNDFDFETAKNTPLMDRSPFVE
;
A
#
# COMPACT_ATOMS: atom_id res chain seq x y z
N MET A 1 13.74 -0.87 -21.99
CA MET A 1 13.99 -1.48 -20.67
C MET A 1 12.95 -2.56 -20.49
N THR A 2 13.38 -3.82 -20.48
CA THR A 2 12.51 -4.98 -20.25
C THR A 2 11.92 -4.85 -18.85
N SER A 3 10.59 -4.66 -18.78
CA SER A 3 9.85 -4.68 -17.52
C SER A 3 9.90 -6.11 -16.99
N THR A 4 10.80 -6.40 -16.06
CA THR A 4 10.75 -7.69 -15.35
C THR A 4 9.48 -7.71 -14.49
N GLU A 5 8.62 -8.70 -14.72
CA GLU A 5 7.37 -8.85 -13.98
C GLU A 5 7.66 -9.14 -12.50
N ALA A 6 6.95 -8.46 -11.60
CA ALA A 6 7.02 -8.76 -10.18
C ALA A 6 6.45 -10.17 -9.94
N THR A 7 7.13 -10.95 -9.10
CA THR A 7 6.65 -12.29 -8.69
C THR A 7 6.22 -12.26 -7.23
N TYR A 8 5.22 -13.06 -6.88
CA TYR A 8 4.73 -13.16 -5.51
C TYR A 8 4.35 -14.59 -5.13
N ARG A 9 4.38 -14.88 -3.82
CA ARG A 9 3.77 -16.08 -3.24
C ARG A 9 3.00 -15.71 -1.97
N ILE A 10 1.99 -16.51 -1.66
CA ILE A 10 1.13 -16.33 -0.50
C ILE A 10 1.16 -17.62 0.31
N GLU A 11 1.41 -17.49 1.60
CA GLU A 11 1.42 -18.60 2.54
C GLU A 11 0.26 -18.43 3.54
N GLU A 12 -0.50 -19.50 3.76
CA GLU A 12 -1.54 -19.50 4.78
C GLU A 12 -0.95 -19.31 6.17
N ARG A 13 -1.61 -18.49 6.98
CA ARG A 13 -1.20 -18.25 8.35
C ARG A 13 -2.16 -18.91 9.32
N LYS A 14 -1.63 -19.74 10.22
CA LYS A 14 -2.41 -20.25 11.36
C LYS A 14 -2.91 -19.06 12.19
N PRO A 15 -4.20 -19.02 12.57
CA PRO A 15 -4.73 -17.96 13.42
C PRO A 15 -3.92 -17.88 14.72
N ALA A 16 -3.52 -16.67 15.11
CA ALA A 16 -3.01 -16.47 16.45
C ALA A 16 -4.17 -16.59 17.45
N ASN A 17 -3.87 -17.02 18.68
CA ASN A 17 -4.89 -17.22 19.70
C ASN A 17 -5.72 -15.94 19.91
N GLY A 18 -7.05 -16.04 19.75
CA GLY A 18 -7.98 -14.92 19.90
C GLY A 18 -8.13 -14.02 18.67
N VAL A 19 -7.44 -14.29 17.56
CA VAL A 19 -7.60 -13.54 16.30
C VAL A 19 -8.68 -14.20 15.45
N ILE A 20 -9.75 -13.46 15.18
CA ILE A 20 -10.90 -13.92 14.38
C ILE A 20 -10.68 -13.65 12.88
N VAL A 21 -9.88 -12.64 12.55
CA VAL A 21 -9.66 -12.23 11.16
C VAL A 21 -8.60 -13.13 10.52
N PRO A 22 -8.91 -13.83 9.40
CA PRO A 22 -7.93 -14.64 8.70
C PRO A 22 -6.85 -13.75 8.08
N MET A 23 -5.59 -14.16 8.25
CA MET A 23 -4.41 -13.45 7.76
C MET A 23 -3.59 -14.38 6.86
N VAL A 24 -2.79 -13.80 5.98
CA VAL A 24 -1.85 -14.50 5.10
C VAL A 24 -0.50 -13.82 5.14
N ASP A 25 0.57 -14.58 4.91
CA ASP A 25 1.92 -14.03 4.74
C ASP A 25 2.21 -13.91 3.24
N VAL A 26 2.46 -12.68 2.77
CA VAL A 26 2.70 -12.34 1.36
C VAL A 26 4.18 -12.05 1.16
N TYR A 27 4.75 -12.57 0.09
CA TYR A 27 6.15 -12.34 -0.30
C TYR A 27 6.19 -11.84 -1.73
N VAL A 28 6.94 -10.77 -1.98
CA VAL A 28 7.07 -10.14 -3.29
C VAL A 28 8.54 -10.00 -3.66
N SER A 29 8.87 -10.27 -4.92
CA SER A 29 10.20 -10.08 -5.49
C SER A 29 10.10 -9.24 -6.76
N GLN A 30 10.90 -8.18 -6.84
CA GLN A 30 11.00 -7.32 -8.01
C GLN A 30 12.45 -6.82 -8.18
N GLU A 31 12.93 -6.79 -9.42
CA GLU A 31 14.32 -6.44 -9.75
C GLU A 31 14.62 -4.94 -9.66
N ASN A 32 13.59 -4.10 -9.59
CA ASN A 32 13.72 -2.63 -9.62
C ASN A 32 13.91 -1.99 -8.23
N ILE A 33 14.01 -2.79 -7.15
CA ILE A 33 14.21 -2.25 -5.80
C ILE A 33 15.70 -1.88 -5.65
N PRO A 34 16.07 -0.60 -5.44
CA PRO A 34 17.46 -0.10 -5.52
C PRO A 34 18.37 -0.57 -4.37
N PHE A 35 17.92 -1.54 -3.57
CA PHE A 35 18.66 -2.09 -2.46
C PHE A 35 18.99 -3.56 -2.75
N ASN A 36 20.28 -3.88 -2.79
CA ASN A 36 20.79 -5.25 -2.94
C ASN A 36 20.48 -6.08 -1.68
N ARG A 37 19.23 -6.50 -1.55
CA ARG A 37 18.71 -7.36 -0.49
C ARG A 37 17.80 -8.41 -1.12
N ASP A 38 17.77 -9.59 -0.52
CA ASP A 38 16.79 -10.60 -0.87
C ASP A 38 15.42 -10.22 -0.28
N TRP A 39 14.58 -9.63 -1.14
CA TRP A 39 13.21 -9.23 -0.80
C TRP A 39 12.24 -10.42 -0.85
N SER A 40 12.59 -11.49 -1.58
CA SER A 40 11.75 -12.68 -1.74
C SER A 40 11.52 -13.44 -0.43
N ASN A 41 12.35 -13.20 0.58
CA ASN A 41 12.23 -13.78 1.91
C ASN A 41 11.64 -12.83 2.97
N ARG A 42 11.20 -11.63 2.58
CA ARG A 42 10.50 -10.72 3.48
C ARG A 42 8.99 -10.94 3.41
N LYS A 43 8.44 -11.42 4.52
CA LYS A 43 6.99 -11.54 4.67
C LYS A 43 6.34 -10.20 5.01
N CYS A 44 5.21 -9.93 4.37
CA CYS A 44 4.25 -8.92 4.75
C CYS A 44 2.94 -9.63 5.17
N THR A 45 2.56 -9.52 6.44
CA THR A 45 1.34 -10.17 6.94
C THR A 45 0.13 -9.29 6.64
N MET A 46 -0.77 -9.76 5.78
CA MET A 46 -1.95 -9.05 5.32
C MET A 46 -3.23 -9.82 5.65
N THR A 47 -4.38 -9.16 5.54
CA THR A 47 -5.68 -9.84 5.67
C THR A 47 -5.86 -10.82 4.51
N ALA A 48 -6.62 -11.89 4.72
CA ALA A 48 -6.87 -12.90 3.68
C ALA A 48 -7.66 -12.36 2.47
N PHE A 49 -8.10 -11.11 2.50
CA PHE A 49 -8.74 -10.41 1.37
C PHE A 49 -7.73 -9.72 0.44
N PHE A 50 -6.52 -9.41 0.92
CA PHE A 50 -5.51 -8.76 0.09
C PHE A 50 -5.08 -9.56 -1.15
N PRO A 51 -4.96 -10.91 -1.11
CA PRO A 51 -4.67 -11.72 -2.29
C PRO A 51 -5.51 -11.42 -3.54
N SER A 52 -6.78 -11.03 -3.40
CA SER A 52 -7.61 -10.70 -4.58
C SER A 52 -7.23 -9.38 -5.25
N HIS A 53 -6.38 -8.57 -4.62
CA HIS A 53 -5.98 -7.25 -5.08
C HIS A 53 -4.50 -7.17 -5.50
N ILE A 54 -3.67 -8.17 -5.13
CA ILE A 54 -2.22 -8.13 -5.31
C ILE A 54 -1.78 -7.90 -6.75
N GLU A 55 -2.43 -8.53 -7.73
CA GLU A 55 -2.09 -8.33 -9.14
C GLU A 55 -2.34 -6.91 -9.61
N ARG A 56 -3.44 -6.29 -9.14
CA ARG A 56 -3.75 -4.89 -9.43
C ARG A 56 -2.71 -3.96 -8.80
N THR A 57 -2.32 -4.23 -7.54
CA THR A 57 -1.31 -3.45 -6.83
C THR A 57 0.06 -3.52 -7.52
N LEU A 58 0.52 -4.72 -7.89
CA LEU A 58 1.82 -4.91 -8.55
C LEU A 58 1.88 -4.33 -9.97
N ASN A 59 0.73 -4.31 -10.67
CA ASN A 59 0.63 -3.75 -12.02
C ASN A 59 0.25 -2.27 -12.05
N PHE A 60 0.03 -1.64 -10.89
CA PHE A 60 -0.35 -0.23 -10.81
C PHE A 60 0.68 0.64 -11.54
N LYS A 61 0.19 1.50 -12.44
CA LYS A 61 1.02 2.43 -13.20
C LYS A 61 0.87 3.82 -12.59
N GLY A 62 1.85 4.19 -11.79
CA GLY A 62 1.96 5.54 -11.26
C GLY A 62 2.21 6.55 -12.38
N ARG A 63 1.83 7.80 -12.10
CA ARG A 63 2.07 8.97 -12.95
C ARG A 63 3.25 9.78 -12.41
N PRO A 64 3.91 10.59 -13.25
CA PRO A 64 5.06 11.38 -12.83
C PRO A 64 4.76 12.40 -11.70
N ASP A 65 3.50 12.80 -11.56
CA ASP A 65 2.99 13.79 -10.62
C ASP A 65 2.29 13.16 -9.39
N ASP A 66 2.23 11.83 -9.30
CA ASP A 66 1.63 11.15 -8.16
C ASP A 66 2.41 11.41 -6.86
N VAL A 67 1.67 11.73 -5.79
CA VAL A 67 2.22 11.87 -4.44
C VAL A 67 1.86 10.65 -3.61
N TRP A 68 2.87 9.99 -3.04
CA TRP A 68 2.71 8.74 -2.28
C TRP A 68 2.90 8.97 -0.79
N VAL A 69 1.90 8.61 0.01
CA VAL A 69 2.00 8.57 1.48
C VAL A 69 2.22 7.11 1.92
N VAL A 70 3.48 6.72 2.08
CA VAL A 70 3.85 5.34 2.44
C VAL A 70 4.21 5.27 3.93
N THR A 71 3.46 4.49 4.70
CA THR A 71 3.64 4.37 6.15
C THR A 71 3.33 2.95 6.61
N VAL A 72 3.91 2.53 7.74
CA VAL A 72 3.39 1.34 8.44
C VAL A 72 2.07 1.70 9.14
N PRO A 73 1.13 0.74 9.32
CA PRO A 73 -0.15 1.03 9.94
C PRO A 73 0.01 1.71 11.30
N LYS A 74 -0.84 2.72 11.54
CA LYS A 74 -0.91 3.50 12.79
C LYS A 74 0.26 4.46 13.05
N CYS A 75 1.09 4.77 12.05
CA CYS A 75 2.14 5.79 12.14
C CYS A 75 1.75 7.17 11.58
N GLY A 76 0.47 7.55 11.68
CA GLY A 76 0.00 8.90 11.30
C GLY A 76 -0.40 9.08 9.84
N THR A 77 -0.70 7.99 9.11
CA THR A 77 -1.12 8.02 7.69
C THR A 77 -2.22 9.04 7.43
N THR A 78 -3.30 9.01 8.21
CA THR A 78 -4.46 9.92 8.04
C THR A 78 -4.07 11.39 8.16
N TRP A 79 -3.23 11.73 9.15
CA TRP A 79 -2.79 13.11 9.33
C TRP A 79 -1.87 13.56 8.19
N MET A 80 -1.00 12.66 7.72
CA MET A 80 -0.12 12.93 6.58
C MET A 80 -0.89 13.08 5.27
N GLN A 81 -1.90 12.23 5.02
CA GLN A 81 -2.77 12.35 3.84
C GLN A 81 -3.49 13.71 3.82
N GLU A 82 -4.04 14.14 4.95
CA GLU A 82 -4.74 15.43 5.04
C GLU A 82 -3.79 16.61 4.83
N THR A 83 -2.62 16.55 5.49
CA THR A 83 -1.61 17.62 5.41
C THR A 83 -1.06 17.74 3.99
N ALA A 84 -0.70 16.62 3.36
CA ALA A 84 -0.18 16.60 2.00
C ALA A 84 -1.23 17.10 0.99
N TRP A 85 -2.49 16.68 1.15
CA TRP A 85 -3.57 17.14 0.28
C TRP A 85 -3.80 18.65 0.39
N LEU A 86 -3.85 19.21 1.61
CA LEU A 86 -4.01 20.65 1.81
C LEU A 86 -2.85 21.44 1.23
N ILE A 87 -1.60 21.04 1.46
CA ILE A 87 -0.42 21.72 0.90
C ILE A 87 -0.46 21.72 -0.63
N TYR A 88 -0.85 20.59 -1.23
CA TYR A 88 -0.90 20.45 -2.69
C TYR A 88 -2.09 21.18 -3.33
N ASN A 89 -3.13 21.48 -2.56
CA ASN A 89 -4.35 22.16 -3.02
C ASN A 89 -4.50 23.55 -2.38
N ASP A 90 -3.40 24.29 -2.23
CA ASP A 90 -3.35 25.69 -1.78
C ASP A 90 -4.13 25.98 -0.48
N PHE A 91 -4.12 25.01 0.45
CA PHE A 91 -4.86 25.05 1.71
C PHE A 91 -6.38 25.25 1.54
N ASP A 92 -6.99 24.61 0.55
CA ASP A 92 -8.45 24.56 0.37
C ASP A 92 -9.16 23.76 1.48
N PHE A 93 -9.39 24.42 2.62
CA PHE A 93 -10.07 23.83 3.77
C PHE A 93 -11.55 23.55 3.53
N GLU A 94 -12.21 24.28 2.62
CA GLU A 94 -13.63 24.07 2.32
C GLU A 94 -13.83 22.74 1.59
N THR A 95 -13.05 22.48 0.54
CA THR A 95 -13.13 21.19 -0.16
C THR A 95 -12.67 20.05 0.74
N ALA A 96 -11.61 20.23 1.53
CA ALA A 96 -11.11 19.20 2.46
C ALA A 96 -12.17 18.77 3.49
N LYS A 97 -12.96 19.72 3.99
CA LYS A 97 -14.05 19.49 4.95
C LYS A 97 -15.27 18.83 4.32
N ASN A 98 -15.60 19.18 3.08
CA ASN A 98 -16.81 18.71 2.40
C ASN A 98 -16.60 17.41 1.60
N THR A 99 -15.34 17.04 1.30
CA THR A 99 -15.01 15.82 0.55
C THR A 99 -14.32 14.79 1.44
N PRO A 100 -14.82 13.55 1.51
CA PRO A 100 -14.19 12.48 2.27
C PRO A 100 -12.71 12.28 1.91
N LEU A 101 -11.88 12.01 2.92
CA LEU A 101 -10.44 11.81 2.73
C LEU A 101 -10.13 10.66 1.76
N MET A 102 -10.93 9.59 1.77
CA MET A 102 -10.72 8.42 0.91
C MET A 102 -10.89 8.76 -0.59
N ASP A 103 -11.70 9.77 -0.90
CA ASP A 103 -11.90 10.23 -2.28
C ASP A 103 -10.75 11.15 -2.73
N ARG A 104 -10.15 11.86 -1.77
CA ARG A 104 -9.03 12.78 -1.98
C ARG A 104 -7.66 12.10 -1.96
N SER A 105 -7.53 10.99 -1.24
CA SER A 105 -6.31 10.19 -1.08
C SER A 105 -6.67 8.70 -1.02
N PRO A 106 -6.89 8.06 -2.17
CA PRO A 106 -7.27 6.66 -2.23
C PRO A 106 -6.11 5.73 -1.83
N PHE A 107 -6.44 4.60 -1.21
CA PHE A 107 -5.49 3.52 -0.96
C PHE A 107 -5.25 2.69 -2.23
N VAL A 108 -4.02 2.23 -2.41
CA VAL A 108 -3.63 1.39 -3.56
C VAL A 108 -3.79 -0.10 -3.24
N GLU A 109 -3.73 -0.47 -1.95
CA GLU A 109 -3.94 -1.84 -1.45
C GLU A 109 -5.42 -2.25 -1.35
#